data_AF-A0A848WTC2-F1
#
_entry.id   AF-A0A848WTC2-F1
#
_cell.length_a   1.000
_cell.length_b   1.000
_cell.length_c   1.000
_cell.angle_alpha   90.00
_cell.angle_beta   90.00
_cell.angle_gamma   90.00
#
_symmetry.space_group_name_H-M   'P 1'
#
loop_
_entity.id
_entity.type
_entity.pdbx_description
1 polymer ?
#
loop_
_entity_poly.entity_id
_entity_poly.type
_entity_poly.pdbx_seq_one_letter_code
_entity_poly.pdbx_strand_id
1 'polypeptide(L)'
;ALEYWDRRADQVDHGIGTLGKFEDYFKTFRGRVMPLIHGKRAIRALLAGPENREEFYDKRWNNWRWRLLFRIFFSRKVMGKLGRDPEFFRYVEEEDVAGKILERTRHALTKLDPSTNPYLNWILTGAHSGTALPHALREENFDVIRENLDRLEWRLGSIETVLDEAGESAIDRFNLSDIFEYLDPETCSRLFEKIANAGRSGGRLAYWNMLVPCSGPEDLFESLDELADQLLAQDKAFFYSRFVVEKIR
;
A
#
# COMPACT_ATOMS: atom_id res chain seq x y z
N ALA A 1 24.27 11.00 0.73
CA ALA A 1 23.29 10.01 1.26
C ALA A 1 23.86 9.23 2.45
N LEU A 2 25.04 8.59 2.32
CA LEU A 2 25.64 7.80 3.41
C LEU A 2 25.81 8.59 4.72
N GLU A 3 26.45 9.77 4.68
CA GLU A 3 26.64 10.61 5.87
C GLU A 3 25.33 11.02 6.57
N TYR A 4 24.23 11.14 5.82
CA TYR A 4 22.91 11.42 6.37
C TYR A 4 22.39 10.24 7.22
N TRP A 5 22.59 9.01 6.72
CA TRP A 5 22.17 7.78 7.39
C TRP A 5 23.12 7.35 8.51
N ASP A 6 24.44 7.56 8.36
CA ASP A 6 25.43 7.28 9.41
C ASP A 6 25.14 8.09 10.68
N ARG A 7 24.69 9.34 10.52
CA ARG A 7 24.26 10.21 11.64
C ARG A 7 22.93 9.78 12.28
N ARG A 8 22.27 8.79 11.72
CA ARG A 8 20.96 8.25 12.13
C ARG A 8 21.02 6.74 12.31
N ALA A 9 22.19 6.20 12.66
CA ALA A 9 22.38 4.77 12.87
C ALA A 9 21.39 4.22 13.91
N ASP A 10 21.07 5.01 14.94
CA ASP A 10 20.03 4.69 15.91
C ASP A 10 18.68 4.44 15.22
N GLN A 11 18.26 5.31 14.31
CA GLN A 11 17.01 5.16 13.55
C GLN A 11 17.03 3.95 12.62
N VAL A 12 18.18 3.65 12.02
CA VAL A 12 18.37 2.45 11.19
C VAL A 12 18.25 1.18 12.04
N ASP A 13 18.82 1.17 13.25
CA ASP A 13 18.77 0.04 14.18
C ASP A 13 17.34 -0.29 14.64
N HIS A 14 16.43 0.70 14.66
CA HIS A 14 15.01 0.45 14.94
C HIS A 14 14.32 -0.34 13.81
N GLY A 15 14.91 -0.41 12.62
CA GLY A 15 14.43 -1.20 11.49
C GLY A 15 13.38 -0.48 10.63
N ILE A 16 13.17 -1.04 9.43
CA ILE A 16 12.23 -0.49 8.43
C ILE A 16 10.79 -0.53 8.98
N GLY A 17 10.03 0.53 8.71
CA GLY A 17 8.62 0.62 9.11
C GLY A 17 8.43 0.83 10.60
N THR A 18 9.36 1.52 11.28
CA THR A 18 9.21 1.86 12.71
C THR A 18 9.13 3.35 12.97
N LEU A 19 9.43 4.16 11.96
CA LEU A 19 9.53 5.62 12.05
C LEU A 19 8.62 6.25 11.01
N GLY A 20 7.80 7.22 11.46
CA GLY A 20 6.90 7.98 10.60
C GLY A 20 5.51 8.15 11.21
N LYS A 21 4.76 9.10 10.66
CA LYS A 21 3.40 9.43 11.13
C LYS A 21 2.45 8.23 11.02
N PHE A 22 2.58 7.45 9.95
CA PHE A 22 1.73 6.30 9.69
C PHE A 22 2.08 5.10 10.59
N GLU A 23 3.37 4.91 10.87
CA GLU A 23 3.91 3.90 11.77
C GLU A 23 3.48 4.17 13.21
N ASP A 24 3.58 5.42 13.67
CA ASP A 24 3.12 5.85 15.00
C ASP A 24 1.59 5.70 15.15
N TYR A 25 0.85 5.92 14.07
CA TYR A 25 -0.58 5.70 14.03
C TYR A 25 -0.93 4.22 14.22
N PHE A 26 -0.28 3.30 13.50
CA PHE A 26 -0.49 1.87 13.72
C PHE A 26 0.07 1.35 15.05
N LYS A 27 1.15 1.95 15.57
CA LYS A 27 1.64 1.69 16.93
C LYS A 27 0.57 2.03 17.96
N THR A 28 -0.14 3.15 17.78
CA THR A 28 -1.28 3.52 18.62
C THR A 28 -2.45 2.54 18.47
N PHE A 29 -2.78 2.17 17.23
CA PHE A 29 -3.82 1.18 16.95
C PHE A 29 -3.55 -0.13 17.71
N ARG A 30 -2.36 -0.70 17.52
CA ARG A 30 -1.93 -1.96 18.15
C ARG A 30 -1.83 -1.86 19.66
N GLY A 31 -1.24 -0.77 20.17
CA GLY A 31 -0.93 -0.63 21.59
C GLY A 31 -2.11 -0.21 22.45
N ARG A 32 -3.08 0.53 21.89
CA ARG A 32 -4.17 1.15 22.66
C ARG A 32 -5.56 0.75 22.19
N VAL A 33 -5.79 0.56 20.89
CA VAL A 33 -7.13 0.25 20.34
C VAL A 33 -7.37 -1.25 20.29
N MET A 34 -6.44 -2.01 19.70
CA MET A 34 -6.56 -3.46 19.57
C MET A 34 -6.78 -4.20 20.88
N PRO A 35 -6.13 -3.87 22.02
CA PRO A 35 -6.38 -4.56 23.30
C PRO A 35 -7.80 -4.39 23.83
N LEU A 36 -8.51 -3.33 23.42
CA LEU A 36 -9.92 -3.10 23.76
C LEU A 36 -10.85 -3.98 22.91
N ILE A 37 -10.38 -4.44 21.74
CA ILE A 37 -11.14 -5.26 20.80
C ILE A 37 -10.82 -6.75 20.98
N HIS A 38 -9.54 -7.10 20.86
CA HIS A 38 -9.01 -8.45 20.82
C HIS A 38 -7.76 -8.59 21.70
N GLY A 39 -7.76 -9.61 22.55
CA GLY A 39 -6.58 -9.99 23.31
C GLY A 39 -5.52 -10.67 22.43
N LYS A 40 -4.29 -10.78 22.95
CA LYS A 40 -3.14 -11.41 22.27
C LYS A 40 -3.41 -12.83 21.76
N ARG A 41 -4.28 -13.60 22.43
CA ARG A 41 -4.66 -14.96 21.98
C ARG A 41 -5.44 -14.94 20.67
N ALA A 42 -6.40 -14.01 20.51
CA ALA A 42 -7.18 -13.88 19.28
C ALA A 42 -6.32 -13.39 18.11
N ILE A 43 -5.42 -12.43 18.37
CA ILE A 43 -4.46 -11.95 17.36
C ILE A 43 -3.56 -13.09 16.88
N ARG A 44 -2.97 -13.87 17.80
CA ARG A 44 -2.16 -15.04 17.43
C ARG A 44 -2.95 -16.08 16.66
N ALA A 45 -4.19 -16.35 17.05
CA ALA A 45 -5.04 -17.32 16.35
C ALA A 45 -5.37 -16.86 14.92
N LEU A 46 -5.62 -15.57 14.71
CA LEU A 46 -5.81 -15.00 13.37
C LEU A 46 -4.53 -15.16 12.53
N LEU A 47 -3.39 -14.73 13.06
CA LEU A 47 -2.10 -14.77 12.36
C LEU A 47 -1.54 -16.18 12.17
N ALA A 48 -2.08 -17.19 12.86
CA ALA A 48 -1.78 -18.60 12.59
C ALA A 48 -2.48 -19.11 11.31
N GLY A 49 -3.39 -18.33 10.71
CA GLY A 49 -4.11 -18.72 9.50
C GLY A 49 -5.12 -19.85 9.78
N PRO A 50 -6.25 -19.56 10.46
CA PRO A 50 -7.23 -20.60 10.79
C PRO A 50 -7.78 -21.25 9.51
N GLU A 51 -7.99 -22.57 9.53
CA GLU A 51 -8.48 -23.31 8.34
C GLU A 51 -9.80 -22.74 7.81
N ASN A 52 -10.77 -22.48 8.70
CA ASN A 52 -12.02 -21.82 8.36
C ASN A 52 -11.98 -20.33 8.74
N ARG A 53 -11.39 -19.51 7.88
CA ARG A 53 -11.18 -18.06 8.12
C ARG A 53 -12.47 -17.26 8.21
N GLU A 54 -13.48 -17.59 7.39
CA GLU A 54 -14.80 -16.93 7.44
C GLU A 54 -15.49 -17.18 8.78
N GLU A 55 -15.54 -18.45 9.22
CA GLU A 55 -16.14 -18.79 10.51
C GLU A 55 -15.37 -18.16 11.68
N PHE A 56 -14.04 -18.17 11.63
CA PHE A 56 -13.22 -17.49 12.63
C PHE A 56 -13.54 -15.99 12.67
N TYR A 57 -13.63 -15.34 11.51
CA TYR A 57 -13.96 -13.93 11.42
C TYR A 57 -15.34 -13.65 12.03
N ASP A 58 -16.38 -14.36 11.60
CA ASP A 58 -17.74 -14.10 12.05
C ASP A 58 -17.95 -14.41 13.54
N LYS A 59 -17.37 -15.51 14.05
CA LYS A 59 -17.60 -15.95 15.43
C LYS A 59 -16.64 -15.34 16.46
N ARG A 60 -15.43 -14.95 16.05
CA ARG A 60 -14.36 -14.52 16.99
C ARG A 60 -13.85 -13.11 16.74
N TRP A 61 -13.84 -12.65 15.49
CA TRP A 61 -13.25 -11.36 15.12
C TRP A 61 -14.29 -10.24 15.01
N ASN A 62 -15.36 -10.43 14.26
CA ASN A 62 -16.35 -9.43 13.84
C ASN A 62 -17.35 -9.04 14.95
N ASN A 63 -16.86 -8.68 16.13
CA ASN A 63 -17.68 -8.27 17.25
C ASN A 63 -18.05 -6.77 17.17
N TRP A 64 -18.95 -6.31 18.04
CA TRP A 64 -19.38 -4.92 18.06
C TRP A 64 -18.26 -3.93 18.38
N ARG A 65 -17.27 -4.31 19.21
CA ARG A 65 -16.11 -3.47 19.52
C ARG A 65 -15.22 -3.29 18.30
N TRP A 66 -15.00 -4.36 17.54
CA TRP A 66 -14.26 -4.31 16.27
C TRP A 66 -14.94 -3.34 15.32
N ARG A 67 -16.23 -3.53 15.02
CA ARG A 67 -16.97 -2.66 14.10
C ARG A 67 -16.97 -1.19 14.55
N LEU A 68 -17.16 -0.91 15.83
CA LEU A 68 -17.22 0.45 16.35
C LEU A 68 -15.84 1.13 16.39
N LEU A 69 -14.87 0.51 17.06
CA LEU A 69 -13.55 1.12 17.25
C LEU A 69 -12.76 1.20 15.95
N PHE A 70 -12.95 0.24 15.03
CA PHE A 70 -12.38 0.34 13.69
C PHE A 70 -12.92 1.56 12.94
N ARG A 71 -14.26 1.75 12.91
CA ARG A 71 -14.87 2.88 12.21
C ARG A 71 -14.45 4.24 12.78
N ILE A 72 -14.31 4.32 14.11
CA ILE A 72 -13.82 5.55 14.76
C ILE A 72 -12.36 5.80 14.38
N PHE A 73 -11.51 4.78 14.56
CA PHE A 73 -10.07 4.92 14.35
C PHE A 73 -9.77 5.23 12.89
N PHE A 74 -10.21 4.41 11.94
CA PHE A 74 -9.99 4.62 10.50
C PHE A 74 -10.98 5.62 9.85
N SER A 75 -11.60 6.50 10.63
CA SER A 75 -12.39 7.60 10.07
C SER A 75 -11.48 8.60 9.37
N ARG A 76 -11.99 9.24 8.30
CA ARG A 76 -11.29 10.31 7.56
C ARG A 76 -10.71 11.38 8.49
N LYS A 77 -11.47 11.80 9.50
CA LYS A 77 -11.06 12.82 10.48
C LYS A 77 -9.87 12.37 11.33
N VAL A 78 -9.91 11.15 11.86
CA VAL A 78 -8.83 10.64 12.74
C VAL A 78 -7.58 10.34 11.91
N MET A 79 -7.74 9.74 10.74
CA MET A 79 -6.63 9.47 9.82
C MET A 79 -5.95 10.77 9.34
N GLY A 80 -6.70 11.77 8.89
CA GLY A 80 -6.12 13.05 8.43
C GLY A 80 -5.39 13.82 9.55
N LYS A 81 -5.85 13.69 10.79
CA LYS A 81 -5.17 14.35 11.93
C LYS A 81 -3.93 13.59 12.39
N LEU A 82 -4.03 12.27 12.55
CA LEU A 82 -3.05 11.48 13.29
C LEU A 82 -2.23 10.50 12.43
N GLY A 83 -2.75 10.03 11.30
CA GLY A 83 -2.14 8.94 10.54
C GLY A 83 -1.55 9.31 9.19
N ARG A 84 -2.15 10.27 8.48
CA ARG A 84 -1.73 10.72 7.14
C ARG A 84 -1.74 12.23 7.06
N ASP A 85 -1.17 12.78 6.00
CA ASP A 85 -1.32 14.20 5.70
C ASP A 85 -2.78 14.48 5.30
N PRO A 86 -3.42 15.58 5.77
CA PRO A 86 -4.78 15.95 5.34
C PRO A 86 -4.95 16.04 3.82
N GLU A 87 -3.91 16.38 3.06
CA GLU A 87 -3.98 16.51 1.60
C GLU A 87 -4.35 15.17 0.91
N PHE A 88 -4.05 14.00 1.51
CA PHE A 88 -4.50 12.69 1.01
C PHE A 88 -6.03 12.59 0.90
N PHE A 89 -6.76 13.39 1.67
CA PHE A 89 -8.20 13.36 1.70
C PHE A 89 -8.83 14.50 0.92
N ARG A 90 -8.05 15.33 0.23
CA ARG A 90 -8.56 16.52 -0.45
C ARG A 90 -9.59 16.18 -1.54
N TYR A 91 -9.30 15.14 -2.33
CA TYR A 91 -10.14 14.70 -3.45
C TYR A 91 -10.98 13.45 -3.13
N VAL A 92 -11.00 13.01 -1.87
CA VAL A 92 -11.82 11.86 -1.45
C VAL A 92 -13.28 12.29 -1.36
N GLU A 93 -14.10 11.76 -2.25
CA GLU A 93 -15.55 11.98 -2.28
C GLU A 93 -16.28 11.05 -1.30
N GLU A 94 -15.70 9.91 -0.95
CA GLU A 94 -16.33 8.94 -0.06
C GLU A 94 -16.49 9.46 1.36
N GLU A 95 -17.73 9.43 1.83
CA GLU A 95 -18.06 9.74 3.23
C GLU A 95 -17.67 8.60 4.18
N ASP A 96 -17.90 7.34 3.80
CA ASP A 96 -17.61 6.15 4.62
C ASP A 96 -16.28 5.47 4.28
N VAL A 97 -15.19 6.24 4.37
CA VAL A 97 -13.81 5.74 4.22
C VAL A 97 -13.56 4.52 5.12
N ALA A 98 -13.98 4.58 6.38
CA ALA A 98 -13.72 3.53 7.35
C ALA A 98 -14.47 2.24 7.03
N GLY A 99 -15.70 2.32 6.52
CA GLY A 99 -16.48 1.18 6.05
C GLY A 99 -15.83 0.47 4.87
N LYS A 100 -15.28 1.21 3.91
CA LYS A 100 -14.55 0.63 2.77
C LYS A 100 -13.25 -0.04 3.19
N ILE A 101 -12.47 0.57 4.09
CA ILE A 101 -11.28 -0.08 4.64
C ILE A 101 -11.67 -1.32 5.45
N LEU A 102 -12.79 -1.30 6.18
CA LEU A 102 -13.29 -2.46 6.93
C LEU A 102 -13.67 -3.63 6.00
N GLU A 103 -14.32 -3.34 4.88
CA GLU A 103 -14.67 -4.33 3.84
C GLU A 103 -13.41 -5.00 3.27
N ARG A 104 -12.40 -4.21 2.88
CA ARG A 104 -11.12 -4.73 2.38
C ARG A 104 -10.34 -5.48 3.45
N THR A 105 -10.42 -5.01 4.70
CA THR A 105 -9.84 -5.74 5.84
C THR A 105 -10.51 -7.10 5.99
N ARG A 106 -11.85 -7.20 5.86
CA ARG A 106 -12.53 -8.50 5.88
C ARG A 106 -12.00 -9.42 4.78
N HIS A 107 -11.87 -8.93 3.55
CA HIS A 107 -11.27 -9.72 2.45
C HIS A 107 -9.88 -10.24 2.81
N ALA A 108 -9.02 -9.38 3.36
CA ALA A 108 -7.68 -9.78 3.77
C ALA A 108 -7.65 -10.81 4.92
N LEU A 109 -8.65 -10.76 5.80
CA LEU A 109 -8.75 -11.69 6.93
C LEU A 109 -9.44 -13.01 6.58
N THR A 110 -10.29 -13.03 5.55
CA THR A 110 -11.11 -14.22 5.23
C THR A 110 -10.78 -14.90 3.91
N LYS A 111 -10.36 -14.13 2.89
CA LYS A 111 -10.03 -14.66 1.56
C LYS A 111 -8.54 -14.88 1.37
N LEU A 112 -7.72 -14.00 1.91
CA LEU A 112 -6.27 -14.17 1.93
C LEU A 112 -5.83 -15.01 3.13
N ASP A 113 -4.55 -15.38 3.16
CA ASP A 113 -3.95 -16.04 4.31
C ASP A 113 -3.23 -15.03 5.24
N PRO A 114 -3.81 -14.71 6.41
CA PRO A 114 -3.18 -13.84 7.40
C PRO A 114 -1.78 -14.28 7.81
N SER A 115 -1.51 -15.59 7.80
CA SER A 115 -0.23 -16.14 8.25
C SER A 115 0.94 -15.80 7.33
N THR A 116 0.64 -15.46 6.07
CA THR A 116 1.63 -15.08 5.06
C THR A 116 1.58 -13.60 4.70
N ASN A 117 0.74 -12.80 5.36
CA ASN A 117 0.60 -11.37 5.10
C ASN A 117 1.57 -10.56 5.99
N PRO A 118 2.67 -10.01 5.44
CA PRO A 118 3.67 -9.29 6.23
C PRO A 118 3.13 -8.00 6.83
N TYR A 119 2.24 -7.31 6.12
CA TYR A 119 1.66 -6.04 6.53
C TYR A 119 0.68 -6.24 7.68
N LEU A 120 -0.16 -7.28 7.61
CA LEU A 120 -1.08 -7.62 8.68
C LEU A 120 -0.34 -8.00 9.97
N ASN A 121 0.73 -8.80 9.86
CA ASN A 121 1.59 -9.16 10.99
C ASN A 121 2.18 -7.89 11.63
N TRP A 122 2.73 -6.98 10.83
CA TRP A 122 3.33 -5.74 11.33
C TRP A 122 2.29 -4.80 11.95
N ILE A 123 1.12 -4.63 11.34
CA ILE A 123 0.02 -3.82 11.91
C ILE A 123 -0.37 -4.34 13.30
N LEU A 124 -0.59 -5.65 13.42
CA LEU A 124 -1.13 -6.27 14.64
C LEU A 124 -0.09 -6.54 15.73
N THR A 125 1.18 -6.71 15.38
CA THR A 125 2.23 -7.09 16.34
C THR A 125 3.40 -6.11 16.44
N GLY A 126 3.59 -5.25 15.42
CA GLY A 126 4.73 -4.35 15.32
C GLY A 126 5.99 -5.01 14.77
N ALA A 127 5.90 -6.26 14.36
CA ALA A 127 6.98 -7.02 13.75
C ALA A 127 6.44 -7.85 12.60
N HIS A 128 7.31 -8.20 11.67
CA HIS A 128 7.02 -9.25 10.70
C HIS A 128 7.24 -10.62 11.37
N SER A 129 6.39 -11.60 11.05
CA SER A 129 6.70 -12.98 11.44
C SER A 129 7.86 -13.47 10.57
N GLY A 130 8.72 -14.35 11.10
CA GLY A 130 9.87 -14.85 10.34
C GLY A 130 9.49 -15.51 9.00
N THR A 131 8.24 -15.97 8.85
CA THR A 131 7.71 -16.56 7.62
C THR A 131 6.93 -15.58 6.73
N ALA A 132 6.45 -14.46 7.26
CA ALA A 132 5.72 -13.43 6.51
C ALA A 132 6.53 -12.14 6.45
N LEU A 133 7.51 -12.12 5.55
CA LEU A 133 8.34 -10.96 5.26
C LEU A 133 7.87 -10.23 3.98
N PRO A 134 7.93 -8.89 3.95
CA PRO A 134 7.80 -8.13 2.71
C PRO A 134 8.75 -8.70 1.65
N HIS A 135 8.34 -8.65 0.38
CA HIS A 135 9.08 -9.35 -0.70
C HIS A 135 10.57 -8.99 -0.73
N ALA A 136 10.89 -7.69 -0.65
CA ALA A 136 12.28 -7.23 -0.64
C ALA A 136 13.09 -7.63 0.60
N LEU A 137 12.45 -8.08 1.69
CA LEU A 137 13.10 -8.47 2.94
C LEU A 137 13.25 -9.99 3.12
N ARG A 138 12.88 -10.78 2.11
CA ARG A 138 13.04 -12.24 2.15
C ARG A 138 14.48 -12.62 1.84
N GLU A 139 14.99 -13.65 2.52
CA GLU A 139 16.37 -14.08 2.40
C GLU A 139 16.74 -14.45 0.96
N GLU A 140 15.84 -15.14 0.24
CA GLU A 140 16.04 -15.53 -1.16
C GLU A 140 16.20 -14.35 -2.13
N ASN A 141 15.81 -13.14 -1.72
CA ASN A 141 15.91 -11.94 -2.54
C ASN A 141 17.12 -11.07 -2.18
N PHE A 142 17.79 -11.33 -1.06
CA PHE A 142 18.87 -10.47 -0.56
C PHE A 142 20.04 -10.37 -1.55
N ASP A 143 20.56 -11.52 -1.99
CA ASP A 143 21.71 -11.57 -2.90
C ASP A 143 21.37 -10.97 -4.26
N VAL A 144 20.18 -11.27 -4.80
CA VAL A 144 19.70 -10.72 -6.08
C VAL A 144 19.62 -9.20 -6.03
N ILE A 145 19.05 -8.62 -4.96
CA ILE A 145 18.97 -7.17 -4.79
C ILE A 145 20.38 -6.58 -4.68
N ARG A 146 21.24 -7.17 -3.85
CA ARG A 146 22.61 -6.71 -3.60
C ARG A 146 23.45 -6.68 -4.88
N GLU A 147 23.35 -7.72 -5.70
CA GLU A 147 24.09 -7.86 -6.96
C GLU A 147 23.63 -6.89 -8.06
N ASN A 148 22.45 -6.28 -7.93
CA ASN A 148 21.87 -5.37 -8.92
C ASN A 148 21.78 -3.91 -8.43
N LEU A 149 22.42 -3.57 -7.30
CA LEU A 149 22.37 -2.20 -6.75
C LEU A 149 22.98 -1.15 -7.69
N ASP A 150 23.93 -1.56 -8.54
CA ASP A 150 24.55 -0.72 -9.57
C ASP A 150 23.57 -0.31 -10.69
N ARG A 151 22.42 -0.98 -10.78
CA ARG A 151 21.34 -0.69 -11.74
C ARG A 151 20.29 0.26 -11.19
N LEU A 152 20.42 0.73 -9.94
CA LEU A 152 19.50 1.67 -9.32
C LEU A 152 20.01 3.10 -9.47
N GLU A 153 19.15 3.98 -9.98
CA GLU A 153 19.41 5.41 -10.02
C GLU A 153 18.39 6.15 -9.13
N TRP A 154 18.89 7.09 -8.32
CA TRP A 154 18.07 7.95 -7.49
C TRP A 154 18.00 9.35 -8.11
N ARG A 155 16.79 9.81 -8.41
CA ARG A 155 16.55 11.16 -8.93
C ARG A 155 15.78 11.97 -7.89
N LEU A 156 16.27 13.18 -7.59
CA LEU A 156 15.54 14.15 -6.77
C LEU A 156 14.82 15.11 -7.71
N GLY A 157 13.51 14.94 -7.85
CA GLY A 157 12.69 15.77 -8.72
C GLY A 157 11.24 15.28 -8.73
N SER A 158 10.38 16.01 -9.43
CA SER A 158 9.04 15.52 -9.71
C SER A 158 9.09 14.44 -10.79
N ILE A 159 8.07 13.59 -10.85
CA ILE A 159 7.98 12.56 -11.89
C ILE A 159 7.98 13.18 -13.29
N GLU A 160 7.31 14.32 -13.47
CA GLU A 160 7.26 15.05 -14.73
C GLU A 160 8.65 15.47 -15.20
N THR A 161 9.50 15.98 -14.31
CA THR A 161 10.89 16.34 -14.65
C THR A 161 11.67 15.11 -15.08
N VAL A 162 11.54 13.98 -14.37
CA VAL A 162 12.25 12.75 -14.72
C VAL A 162 11.80 12.19 -16.07
N LEU A 163 10.49 12.25 -16.37
CA LEU A 163 9.94 11.82 -17.66
C LEU A 163 10.42 12.72 -18.81
N ASP A 164 10.48 14.04 -18.59
CA ASP A 164 10.97 14.99 -19.58
C ASP A 164 12.47 14.80 -19.87
N GLU A 165 13.28 14.52 -18.84
CA GLU A 165 14.71 14.23 -18.97
C GLU A 165 14.99 12.88 -19.63
N ALA A 166 14.17 11.86 -19.36
CA ALA A 166 14.32 10.53 -19.95
C ALA A 166 14.13 10.58 -21.49
N GLY A 167 13.23 11.43 -21.97
CA GLY A 167 12.92 11.59 -23.38
C GLY A 167 11.92 10.54 -23.89
N GLU A 168 11.59 10.65 -25.18
CA GLU A 168 10.56 9.82 -25.83
C GLU A 168 10.95 8.34 -25.88
N SER A 169 10.00 7.45 -25.58
CA SER A 169 10.18 5.98 -25.66
C SER A 169 11.39 5.43 -24.90
N ALA A 170 11.79 6.08 -23.81
CA ALA A 170 12.95 5.71 -23.01
C ALA A 170 12.65 4.60 -21.98
N ILE A 171 11.40 4.48 -21.52
CA ILE A 171 11.03 3.63 -20.37
C ILE A 171 10.14 2.46 -20.81
N ASP A 172 10.51 1.24 -20.41
CA ASP A 172 9.73 0.03 -20.72
C ASP A 172 8.54 -0.17 -19.79
N ARG A 173 8.70 0.14 -18.49
CA ARG A 173 7.72 -0.18 -17.44
C ARG A 173 7.70 0.84 -16.32
N PHE A 174 6.52 1.06 -15.77
CA PHE A 174 6.27 2.02 -14.70
C PHE A 174 5.63 1.32 -13.49
N ASN A 175 6.13 1.63 -12.29
CA ASN A 175 5.51 1.29 -11.02
C ASN A 175 5.25 2.61 -10.28
N LEU A 176 3.98 3.01 -10.19
CA LEU A 176 3.56 4.35 -9.76
C LEU A 176 2.68 4.23 -8.50
N SER A 177 3.29 3.96 -7.36
CA SER A 177 2.60 3.89 -6.06
C SER A 177 2.48 5.26 -5.40
N ASP A 178 1.31 5.56 -4.82
CA ASP A 178 1.03 6.81 -4.06
C ASP A 178 1.34 8.10 -4.86
N ILE A 179 1.05 8.11 -6.17
CA ILE A 179 1.28 9.26 -7.07
C ILE A 179 -0.01 10.05 -7.33
N PHE A 180 -1.07 9.36 -7.73
CA PHE A 180 -2.24 10.03 -8.33
C PHE A 180 -3.24 10.59 -7.31
N GLU A 181 -3.23 10.09 -6.06
CA GLU A 181 -4.20 10.47 -5.02
C GLU A 181 -4.19 11.96 -4.63
N TYR A 182 -3.16 12.70 -5.00
CA TYR A 182 -2.98 14.12 -4.68
C TYR A 182 -3.19 15.05 -5.86
N LEU A 183 -3.38 14.49 -7.05
CA LEU A 183 -3.45 15.28 -8.28
C LEU A 183 -4.92 15.62 -8.55
N ASP A 184 -5.16 16.87 -8.93
CA ASP A 184 -6.42 17.21 -9.56
C ASP A 184 -6.52 16.54 -10.95
N PRO A 185 -7.73 16.44 -11.53
CA PRO A 185 -7.93 15.74 -12.81
C PRO A 185 -7.09 16.28 -13.97
N GLU A 186 -6.85 17.60 -14.05
CA GLU A 186 -6.06 18.21 -15.13
C GLU A 186 -4.58 17.80 -14.99
N THR A 187 -4.06 17.85 -13.77
CA THR A 187 -2.69 17.39 -13.49
C THR A 187 -2.54 15.88 -13.70
N CYS A 188 -3.52 15.05 -13.30
CA CYS A 188 -3.50 13.61 -13.57
C CYS A 188 -3.45 13.33 -15.09
N SER A 189 -4.27 14.01 -15.90
CA SER A 189 -4.29 13.85 -17.36
C SER A 189 -2.95 14.21 -18.00
N ARG A 190 -2.39 15.37 -17.63
CA ARG A 190 -1.08 15.82 -18.15
C ARG A 190 0.05 14.88 -17.78
N LEU A 191 0.00 14.29 -16.59
CA LEU A 191 0.99 13.30 -16.17
C LEU A 191 0.89 12.03 -17.03
N PHE A 192 -0.32 11.56 -17.32
CA PHE A 192 -0.52 10.41 -18.21
C PHE A 192 0.00 10.66 -19.62
N GLU A 193 -0.20 11.85 -20.19
CA GLU A 193 0.41 12.23 -21.48
C GLU A 193 1.94 12.14 -21.45
N LYS A 194 2.58 12.66 -20.39
CA LYS A 194 4.03 12.55 -20.21
C LYS A 194 4.50 11.11 -20.09
N ILE A 195 3.76 10.27 -19.35
CA ILE A 195 4.09 8.86 -19.20
C ILE A 195 3.97 8.13 -20.54
N ALA A 196 2.90 8.39 -21.30
CA ALA A 196 2.71 7.80 -22.63
C ALA A 196 3.86 8.18 -23.57
N ASN A 197 4.27 9.46 -23.57
CA ASN A 197 5.37 9.94 -24.41
C ASN A 197 6.73 9.32 -24.01
N ALA A 198 7.04 9.27 -22.72
CA ALA A 198 8.31 8.71 -22.23
C ALA A 198 8.36 7.17 -22.30
N GLY A 199 7.20 6.52 -22.34
CA GLY A 199 7.08 5.08 -22.38
C GLY A 199 7.16 4.52 -23.79
N ARG A 200 7.71 3.31 -23.92
CA ARG A 200 7.69 2.58 -25.20
C ARG A 200 6.28 2.09 -25.52
N SER A 201 5.90 2.07 -26.79
CA SER A 201 4.69 1.36 -27.25
C SER A 201 4.74 -0.10 -26.79
N GLY A 202 3.65 -0.57 -26.21
CA GLY A 202 3.56 -1.87 -25.55
C GLY A 202 4.16 -1.95 -24.14
N GLY A 203 4.78 -0.87 -23.66
CA GLY A 203 5.22 -0.69 -22.28
C GLY A 203 4.06 -0.79 -21.29
N ARG A 204 4.35 -1.06 -20.02
CA ARG A 204 3.30 -1.32 -19.01
C ARG A 204 3.41 -0.42 -17.79
N LEU A 205 2.26 -0.04 -17.27
CA LEU A 205 2.12 0.71 -16.03
C LEU A 205 1.41 -0.15 -15.00
N ALA A 206 1.85 -0.04 -13.76
CA ALA A 206 1.20 -0.61 -12.60
C ALA A 206 1.08 0.47 -11.52
N TYR A 207 -0.13 0.70 -11.03
CA TYR A 207 -0.39 1.69 -10.00
C TYR A 207 -1.64 1.37 -9.20
N TRP A 208 -1.79 2.03 -8.06
CA TRP A 208 -2.88 1.78 -7.13
C TRP A 208 -3.72 3.02 -6.96
N ASN A 209 -4.99 2.83 -6.64
CA ASN A 209 -5.85 3.89 -6.14
C ASN A 209 -6.29 3.51 -4.74
N MET A 210 -6.05 4.37 -3.77
CA MET A 210 -6.49 4.11 -2.40
C MET A 210 -7.97 4.43 -2.20
N LEU A 211 -8.38 5.63 -2.61
CA LEU A 211 -9.73 6.18 -2.42
C LEU A 211 -10.20 6.96 -3.64
N VAL A 212 -9.32 7.71 -4.29
CA VAL A 212 -9.65 8.51 -5.48
C VAL A 212 -9.35 7.70 -6.74
N PRO A 213 -10.34 7.39 -7.59
CA PRO A 213 -10.09 6.73 -8.86
C PRO A 213 -9.29 7.67 -9.79
N CYS A 214 -8.18 7.19 -10.34
CA CYS A 214 -7.57 7.78 -11.55
C CYS A 214 -7.15 6.64 -12.48
N SER A 215 -7.33 6.82 -13.79
CA SER A 215 -6.86 5.87 -14.81
C SER A 215 -6.36 6.58 -16.05
N GLY A 216 -5.52 5.91 -16.85
CA GLY A 216 -5.00 6.46 -18.08
C GLY A 216 -6.12 6.71 -19.10
N PRO A 217 -6.01 7.77 -19.93
CA PRO A 217 -6.92 7.98 -21.06
C PRO A 217 -6.88 6.80 -22.07
N GLU A 218 -8.04 6.32 -22.51
CA GLU A 218 -8.17 5.11 -23.36
C GLU A 218 -7.52 5.26 -24.76
N ASP A 219 -7.33 6.49 -25.22
CA ASP A 219 -6.65 6.83 -26.46
C ASP A 219 -5.12 6.65 -26.38
N LEU A 220 -4.55 6.71 -25.17
CA LEU A 220 -3.13 6.52 -24.91
C LEU A 220 -2.81 5.12 -24.35
N PHE A 221 -3.78 4.52 -23.63
CA PHE A 221 -3.57 3.28 -22.90
C PHE A 221 -4.63 2.22 -23.20
N GLU A 222 -4.21 0.96 -23.16
CA GLU A 222 -5.04 -0.24 -23.18
C GLU A 222 -5.12 -0.81 -21.75
N SER A 223 -6.31 -0.76 -21.14
CA SER A 223 -6.54 -1.34 -19.81
C SER A 223 -6.44 -2.86 -19.84
N LEU A 224 -5.73 -3.43 -18.86
CA LEU A 224 -5.59 -4.86 -18.65
C LEU A 224 -6.40 -5.29 -17.42
N ASP A 225 -7.71 -5.01 -17.43
CA ASP A 225 -8.59 -5.12 -16.27
C ASP A 225 -8.62 -6.54 -15.66
N GLU A 226 -8.68 -7.59 -16.48
CA GLU A 226 -8.67 -8.99 -15.97
C GLU A 226 -7.41 -9.29 -15.14
N LEU A 227 -6.24 -8.83 -15.61
CA LEU A 227 -4.98 -9.00 -14.91
C LEU A 227 -4.96 -8.15 -13.63
N ALA A 228 -5.45 -6.93 -13.72
CA ALA A 228 -5.50 -6.00 -12.60
C ALA A 228 -6.39 -6.53 -11.45
N ASP A 229 -7.59 -7.01 -11.78
CA ASP A 229 -8.53 -7.60 -10.83
C ASP A 229 -7.98 -8.89 -10.21
N GLN A 230 -7.36 -9.75 -11.02
CA GLN A 230 -6.72 -10.98 -10.54
C GLN A 230 -5.61 -10.68 -9.52
N LEU A 231 -4.80 -9.64 -9.77
CA LEU A 231 -3.71 -9.26 -8.90
C LEU A 231 -4.21 -8.53 -7.64
N LEU A 232 -5.22 -7.66 -7.77
CA LEU A 232 -5.85 -6.98 -6.62
C LEU A 232 -6.47 -7.99 -5.64
N ALA A 233 -7.12 -9.03 -6.16
CA ALA A 233 -7.72 -10.08 -5.33
C ALA A 233 -6.70 -10.82 -4.46
N GLN A 234 -5.42 -10.81 -4.85
CA GLN A 234 -4.30 -11.44 -4.14
C GLN A 234 -3.47 -10.43 -3.32
N ASP A 235 -3.76 -9.14 -3.41
CA ASP A 235 -2.93 -8.10 -2.83
C ASP A 235 -2.95 -8.14 -1.30
N LYS A 236 -1.76 -8.26 -0.71
CA LYS A 236 -1.57 -8.29 0.74
C LYS A 236 -1.65 -6.89 1.36
N ALA A 237 -1.48 -5.83 0.57
CA ALA A 237 -1.69 -4.45 0.95
C ALA A 237 -3.17 -4.05 0.74
N PHE A 238 -4.03 -4.56 1.62
CA PHE A 238 -5.49 -4.50 1.50
C PHE A 238 -6.12 -3.11 1.77
N PHE A 239 -5.38 -2.02 1.60
CA PHE A 239 -5.91 -0.67 1.75
C PHE A 239 -6.41 -0.08 0.43
N TYR A 240 -5.98 -0.60 -0.72
CA TYR A 240 -6.29 -0.04 -2.03
C TYR A 240 -7.69 -0.43 -2.52
N SER A 241 -8.37 0.52 -3.17
CA SER A 241 -9.68 0.31 -3.82
C SER A 241 -9.53 -0.39 -5.15
N ARG A 242 -8.45 -0.07 -5.87
CA ARG A 242 -8.16 -0.54 -7.21
C ARG A 242 -6.65 -0.72 -7.36
N PHE A 243 -6.28 -1.76 -8.08
CA PHE A 243 -4.98 -1.87 -8.72
C PHE A 243 -5.24 -1.73 -10.21
N VAL A 244 -4.42 -0.95 -10.91
CA VAL A 244 -4.57 -0.69 -12.34
C VAL A 244 -3.33 -1.17 -13.05
N VAL A 245 -3.55 -1.90 -14.14
CA VAL A 245 -2.50 -2.31 -15.07
C VAL A 245 -2.92 -1.85 -16.45
N GLU A 246 -2.07 -1.06 -17.08
CA GLU A 246 -2.33 -0.48 -18.38
C GLU A 246 -1.12 -0.69 -19.29
N LYS A 247 -1.39 -0.75 -20.59
CA LYS A 247 -0.38 -0.90 -21.62
C LYS A 247 -0.41 0.31 -22.54
N ILE A 248 0.76 0.87 -22.83
CA ILE A 248 0.93 2.03 -23.72
C ILE A 248 0.63 1.58 -25.16
N ARG A 249 -0.17 2.37 -25.87
CA ARG A 249 -0.49 2.13 -27.29
C ARG A 249 0.69 2.48 -28.20
#